data_AF-A0A7S1BLE1-F1
#
_entry.id   AF-A0A7S1BLE1-F1
#
_cell.length_a   1.000
_cell.length_b   1.000
_cell.length_c   1.000
_cell.angle_alpha   90.00
_cell.angle_beta   90.00
_cell.angle_gamma   90.00
#
_symmetry.space_group_name_H-M   'P 1'
#
loop_
_entity.id
_entity.type
_entity.pdbx_description
1 polymer ?
#
loop_
_entity_poly.entity_id
_entity_poly.type
_entity_poly.pdbx_seq_one_letter_code
_entity_poly.pdbx_strand_id
1 'polypeptide(L)'
;MPLIFRIITPIALINDPKSCDVDSLKDPALSIVLNMSMVAAARPYLRKENAIQILSIIADQLNDRDDSIIDPDGKAIQNLRCLKSRMALSFLVGSEGYYGQPRPSGRLSYRHPDETTIMLMASESNLLLELLSDVLHHPEKQGPGGYSAESFTVKGILYSIRCLLTSDMNQNTIAITSGTCLNILLLKAIAYHTFLDLPTVDADTAEYACFSLYLLSSFGFKNPFLPKEFSQDKFLEKVLISYLNSMIITPAGKHAAEQILLRVSYLVFENDPECIAIWNNLNPNNFEFDMKLKQIVGQVILEDLWSINSGAQPLEMIFSRPILRSRIPKTNIESPWDKASIKVFPSALHAVQDLSFGSKEFQHTVPIDDILIANNIACSANGEMIQSYNFVWSWENTGQSIHKDLEHSLKLDDADEPFSLFGCKCGGSKKTFT
;
A
#
# COMPACT_ATOMS: atom_id res chain seq x y z
N MET A 1 20.25 -36.35 31.88
CA MET A 1 21.12 -35.20 31.54
C MET A 1 20.42 -33.93 32.00
N PRO A 2 20.91 -33.22 33.02
CA PRO A 2 20.25 -32.01 33.51
C PRO A 2 20.69 -30.78 32.70
N LEU A 3 19.72 -29.95 32.36
CA LEU A 3 19.87 -28.62 31.75
C LEU A 3 20.56 -27.67 32.74
N ILE A 4 21.74 -27.20 32.38
CA ILE A 4 22.44 -26.11 33.08
C ILE A 4 21.84 -24.80 32.58
N PHE A 5 20.93 -24.21 33.36
CA PHE A 5 20.58 -22.80 33.22
C PHE A 5 21.76 -21.96 33.71
N ARG A 6 22.43 -21.25 32.80
CA ARG A 6 23.34 -20.16 33.18
C ARG A 6 22.49 -19.01 33.71
N ILE A 7 22.41 -18.91 35.03
CA ILE A 7 21.95 -17.70 35.72
C ILE A 7 23.01 -16.63 35.47
N ILE A 8 22.67 -15.66 34.63
CA ILE A 8 23.43 -14.41 34.50
C ILE A 8 23.22 -13.64 35.82
N THR A 9 24.30 -13.40 36.54
CA THR A 9 24.33 -12.55 37.74
C THR A 9 23.80 -11.15 37.41
N PRO A 10 22.92 -10.57 38.23
CA PRO A 10 22.47 -9.20 38.03
C PRO A 10 23.62 -8.26 38.35
N ILE A 11 24.10 -7.53 37.34
CA ILE A 11 24.81 -6.28 37.58
C ILE A 11 23.80 -5.36 38.27
N ALA A 12 24.08 -4.99 39.51
CA ALA A 12 23.29 -4.05 40.28
C ALA A 12 23.35 -2.67 39.61
N LEU A 13 22.47 -2.44 38.63
CA LEU A 13 22.06 -1.11 38.24
C LEU A 13 21.22 -0.56 39.40
N ILE A 14 21.82 0.33 40.17
CA ILE A 14 21.11 1.20 41.11
C ILE A 14 20.23 2.11 40.24
N ASN A 15 19.05 1.61 39.88
CA ASN A 15 17.99 2.42 39.28
C ASN A 15 17.41 3.27 40.42
N ASP A 16 17.82 4.53 40.49
CA ASP A 16 17.09 5.53 41.27
C ASP A 16 15.69 5.69 40.63
N PRO A 17 14.60 5.28 41.30
CA PRO A 17 13.25 5.38 40.73
C PRO A 17 12.82 6.84 40.48
N LYS A 18 13.59 7.83 40.95
CA LYS A 18 13.35 9.26 40.70
C LYS A 18 14.06 9.82 39.47
N SER A 19 14.96 9.06 38.84
CA SER A 19 15.61 9.45 37.57
C SER A 19 14.91 8.92 36.33
N CYS A 20 13.75 8.27 36.49
CA CYS A 20 12.91 7.82 35.40
C CYS A 20 12.33 9.05 34.71
N ASP A 21 13.08 9.60 33.76
CA ASP A 21 12.63 10.64 32.84
C ASP A 21 11.27 10.20 32.29
N VAL A 22 10.26 11.08 32.31
CA VAL A 22 8.90 10.75 31.86
C VAL A 22 8.92 10.31 30.39
N ASP A 23 9.96 10.66 29.65
CA ASP A 23 10.22 10.19 28.29
C ASP A 23 10.77 8.74 28.19
N SER A 24 11.29 8.16 29.28
CA SER A 24 11.81 6.79 29.31
C SER A 24 10.73 5.71 29.24
N LEU A 25 9.51 5.99 29.73
CA LEU A 25 8.39 5.04 29.72
C LEU A 25 7.59 5.06 28.40
N LYS A 26 7.75 6.12 27.59
CA LYS A 26 6.99 6.29 26.35
C LYS A 26 7.37 5.25 25.29
N ASP A 27 8.66 4.94 25.15
CA ASP A 27 9.13 4.01 24.12
C ASP A 27 8.77 2.54 24.41
N PRO A 28 8.90 2.03 25.65
CA PRO A 28 8.39 0.71 26.03
C PRO A 28 6.87 0.60 25.86
N ALA A 29 6.10 1.62 26.28
CA ALA A 29 4.65 1.63 26.13
C ALA A 29 4.23 1.56 24.65
N LEU A 30 4.90 2.34 23.79
CA LEU A 30 4.63 2.32 22.36
C LEU A 30 5.00 0.97 21.72
N SER A 31 6.09 0.36 22.17
CA SER A 31 6.50 -0.98 21.72
C SER A 31 5.49 -2.06 22.14
N ILE A 32 4.88 -1.94 23.33
CA ILE A 32 3.78 -2.81 23.77
C ILE A 32 2.56 -2.61 22.85
N VAL A 33 2.15 -1.37 22.60
CA VAL A 33 1.01 -1.07 21.72
C VAL A 33 1.24 -1.59 20.30
N LEU A 34 2.45 -1.41 19.76
CA LEU A 34 2.84 -1.95 18.46
C LEU A 34 2.69 -3.47 18.43
N ASN A 35 3.28 -4.17 19.39
CA ASN A 35 3.18 -5.64 19.48
C ASN A 35 1.74 -6.12 19.67
N MET A 36 0.94 -5.43 20.49
CA MET A 36 -0.49 -5.73 20.62
C MET A 36 -1.24 -5.50 19.31
N SER A 37 -0.93 -4.44 18.57
CA SER A 37 -1.58 -4.15 17.29
C SER A 37 -1.26 -5.18 16.21
N MET A 38 -0.10 -5.85 16.29
CA MET A 38 0.22 -6.97 15.41
C MET A 38 -0.70 -8.18 15.65
N VAL A 39 -1.19 -8.39 16.88
CA VAL A 39 -2.10 -9.49 17.23
C VAL A 39 -3.53 -9.17 16.78
N ALA A 40 -4.03 -9.88 15.76
CA ALA A 40 -5.35 -9.64 15.18
C ALA A 40 -6.50 -9.64 16.21
N ALA A 41 -6.43 -10.51 17.22
CA ALA A 41 -7.42 -10.59 18.30
C ALA A 41 -7.43 -9.36 19.24
N ALA A 42 -6.31 -8.64 19.36
CA ALA A 42 -6.19 -7.47 20.23
C ALA A 42 -6.62 -6.16 19.54
N ARG A 43 -6.57 -6.08 18.20
CA ARG A 43 -6.91 -4.87 17.42
C ARG A 43 -8.29 -4.29 17.76
N PRO A 44 -9.39 -5.07 17.90
CA PRO A 44 -10.70 -4.51 18.24
C PRO A 44 -10.73 -3.79 19.59
N TYR A 45 -9.88 -4.21 20.54
CA TYR A 45 -9.78 -3.55 21.85
C TYR A 45 -9.00 -2.25 21.75
N LEU A 46 -7.87 -2.26 21.06
CA LEU A 46 -7.06 -1.05 20.82
C LEU A 46 -7.87 0.04 20.09
N ARG A 47 -8.72 -0.34 19.12
CA ARG A 47 -9.60 0.60 18.42
C ARG A 47 -10.66 1.24 19.31
N LYS A 48 -11.12 0.55 20.35
CA LYS A 48 -12.13 1.07 21.28
C LYS A 48 -11.54 2.06 22.29
N GLU A 49 -10.29 1.87 22.69
CA GLU A 49 -9.65 2.59 23.81
C GLU A 49 -8.92 3.88 23.38
N ASN A 50 -9.42 4.60 22.37
CA ASN A 50 -8.78 5.81 21.81
C ASN A 50 -7.31 5.64 21.35
N ALA A 51 -6.81 4.40 21.19
CA ALA A 51 -5.41 4.18 20.84
C ALA A 51 -5.06 4.81 19.50
N ILE A 52 -5.98 4.80 18.54
CA ILE A 52 -5.80 5.48 17.24
C ILE A 52 -5.49 6.96 17.47
N GLN A 53 -6.30 7.69 18.22
CA GLN A 53 -6.11 9.13 18.45
C GLN A 53 -4.78 9.43 19.15
N ILE A 54 -4.38 8.62 20.12
CA ILE A 54 -3.10 8.78 20.83
C ILE A 54 -1.93 8.55 19.87
N LEU A 55 -1.99 7.48 19.08
CA LEU A 55 -0.96 7.16 18.09
C LEU A 55 -0.87 8.22 17.00
N SER A 56 -2.01 8.79 16.57
CA SER A 56 -2.05 9.93 15.63
C SER A 56 -1.27 11.12 16.17
N ILE A 57 -1.55 11.52 17.42
CA ILE A 57 -0.84 12.63 18.07
C ILE A 57 0.66 12.36 18.12
N ILE A 58 1.10 11.13 18.41
CA ILE A 58 2.53 10.79 18.44
C ILE A 58 3.13 10.82 17.02
N ALA A 59 2.42 10.31 16.01
CA ALA A 59 2.87 10.32 14.62
C ALA A 59 3.02 11.74 14.04
N ASP A 60 2.21 12.70 14.52
CA ASP A 60 2.20 14.08 14.06
C ASP A 60 3.20 14.99 14.81
N GLN A 61 3.86 14.50 15.86
CA GLN A 61 4.81 15.29 16.67
C GLN A 61 6.01 15.86 15.89
N LEU A 62 6.32 15.33 14.70
CA LEU A 62 7.37 15.86 13.84
C LEU A 62 6.98 17.17 13.14
N ASN A 63 5.69 17.46 13.00
CA ASN A 63 5.21 18.65 12.29
C ASN A 63 5.11 19.90 13.18
N ASP A 64 5.11 19.73 14.51
CA ASP A 64 4.76 20.79 15.48
C ASP A 64 5.96 21.47 16.15
N ARG A 65 7.21 21.16 15.76
CA ARG A 65 8.41 21.76 16.36
C ARG A 65 9.40 22.28 15.33
N ASP A 66 9.14 23.49 14.83
CA ASP A 66 10.19 24.39 14.40
C ASP A 66 10.97 24.89 15.64
N ASP A 67 12.29 24.95 15.53
CA ASP A 67 13.25 25.70 16.37
C ASP A 67 13.79 25.18 17.72
N SER A 68 13.44 23.98 18.23
CA SER A 68 14.25 23.42 19.33
C SER A 68 15.52 22.77 18.79
N ILE A 69 16.70 23.25 19.23
CA ILE A 69 18.01 22.62 18.97
C ILE A 69 18.01 21.24 19.67
N ILE A 70 17.49 20.23 19.00
CA ILE A 70 17.59 18.83 19.41
C ILE A 70 18.88 18.29 18.78
N ASP A 71 19.67 17.56 19.56
CA ASP A 71 20.84 16.86 19.05
C ASP A 71 20.44 15.80 17.99
N PRO A 72 21.38 15.35 17.15
CA PRO A 72 21.09 14.34 16.11
C PRO A 72 20.44 13.07 16.67
N ASP A 73 20.84 12.66 17.87
CA ASP A 73 20.34 11.46 18.54
C ASP A 73 18.89 11.62 19.00
N GLY A 74 18.52 12.76 19.59
CA GLY A 74 17.16 13.07 19.99
C GLY A 74 16.20 13.14 18.80
N LYS A 75 16.65 13.66 17.65
CA LYS A 75 15.88 13.65 16.40
C LYS A 75 15.66 12.22 15.90
N ALA A 76 16.67 11.36 15.96
CA ALA A 76 16.56 9.96 15.56
C ALA A 76 15.58 9.18 16.47
N ILE A 77 15.63 9.41 17.78
CA ILE A 77 14.68 8.83 18.75
C ILE A 77 13.25 9.28 18.48
N GLN A 78 13.05 10.56 18.17
CA GLN A 78 11.72 11.08 17.84
C GLN A 78 11.18 10.45 16.55
N ASN A 79 11.99 10.36 15.50
CA ASN A 79 11.60 9.72 14.25
C ASN A 79 11.22 8.25 14.46
N LEU A 80 11.95 7.51 15.30
CA LEU A 80 11.63 6.11 15.62
C LEU A 80 10.28 6.00 16.35
N ARG A 81 9.96 6.89 17.29
CA ARG A 81 8.66 6.91 17.97
C ARG A 81 7.51 7.20 17.00
N CYS A 82 7.73 8.11 16.05
CA CYS A 82 6.73 8.40 15.02
C CYS A 82 6.54 7.18 14.11
N LEU A 83 7.63 6.54 13.67
CA LEU A 83 7.59 5.32 12.88
C LEU A 83 6.85 4.19 13.60
N LYS A 84 7.19 3.88 14.86
CA LYS A 84 6.48 2.85 15.66
C LYS A 84 4.98 3.15 15.75
N SER A 85 4.62 4.43 15.89
CA SER A 85 3.22 4.87 15.94
C SER A 85 2.52 4.66 14.60
N ARG A 86 3.14 5.03 13.47
CA ARG A 86 2.61 4.79 12.13
C ARG A 86 2.50 3.30 11.79
N MET A 87 3.45 2.49 12.23
CA MET A 87 3.36 1.03 12.10
C MET A 87 2.17 0.49 12.91
N ALA A 88 2.00 0.93 14.16
CA ALA A 88 0.84 0.52 14.97
C ALA A 88 -0.48 0.95 14.31
N LEU A 89 -0.55 2.19 13.82
CA LEU A 89 -1.71 2.70 13.07
C LEU A 89 -1.98 1.92 11.79
N SER A 90 -0.95 1.50 11.05
CA SER A 90 -1.11 0.69 9.82
C SER A 90 -1.79 -0.65 10.14
N PHE A 91 -1.46 -1.27 11.28
CA PHE A 91 -2.19 -2.45 11.75
C PHE A 91 -3.61 -2.12 12.20
N LEU A 92 -3.84 -1.02 12.90
CA LEU A 92 -5.17 -0.71 13.41
C LEU A 92 -6.12 -0.27 12.30
N VAL A 93 -5.66 0.48 11.32
CA VAL A 93 -6.48 1.10 10.27
C VAL A 93 -6.41 0.31 8.96
N GLY A 94 -5.20 -0.05 8.53
CA GLY A 94 -4.97 -0.74 7.26
C GLY A 94 -5.40 -2.21 7.30
N SER A 95 -5.25 -2.92 8.42
CA SER A 95 -5.46 -4.38 8.41
C SER A 95 -6.91 -4.89 8.24
N GLU A 96 -7.91 -4.02 8.10
CA GLU A 96 -9.32 -4.44 8.21
C GLU A 96 -9.90 -5.07 6.93
N GLY A 97 -9.50 -4.59 5.77
CA GLY A 97 -10.00 -5.04 4.47
C GLY A 97 -9.16 -6.18 3.89
N TYR A 98 -9.60 -6.64 2.72
CA TYR A 98 -8.84 -7.65 2.00
C TYR A 98 -7.44 -7.11 1.73
N TYR A 99 -6.43 -7.87 2.14
CA TYR A 99 -5.04 -7.62 1.80
C TYR A 99 -4.44 -6.32 2.35
N GLY A 100 -5.01 -5.79 3.43
CA GLY A 100 -4.49 -4.60 4.13
C GLY A 100 -5.09 -3.26 3.67
N GLN A 101 -6.16 -3.28 2.86
CA GLN A 101 -6.95 -2.08 2.55
C GLN A 101 -7.93 -1.75 3.69
N PRO A 102 -8.39 -0.51 3.90
CA PRO A 102 -9.47 -0.22 4.84
C PRO A 102 -10.78 -0.89 4.39
N ARG A 103 -11.60 -1.45 5.30
CA ARG A 103 -12.96 -1.90 4.92
C ARG A 103 -13.82 -0.68 4.60
N PRO A 104 -14.49 -0.60 3.43
CA PRO A 104 -15.53 0.39 3.23
C PRO A 104 -16.60 0.16 4.30
N SER A 105 -16.85 1.22 5.08
CA SER A 105 -17.50 1.19 6.38
C SER A 105 -18.95 0.69 6.28
N GLY A 106 -19.15 -0.62 6.39
CA GLY A 106 -20.47 -1.24 6.19
C GLY A 106 -21.39 -1.17 7.41
N ARG A 107 -20.87 -1.23 8.66
CA ARG A 107 -21.73 -1.29 9.87
C ARG A 107 -21.12 -0.79 11.19
N LEU A 108 -19.85 -0.37 11.21
CA LEU A 108 -19.21 0.19 12.40
C LEU A 108 -18.57 1.51 11.99
N SER A 109 -19.27 2.60 12.26
CA SER A 109 -18.81 3.98 12.04
C SER A 109 -17.73 4.31 13.08
N TYR A 110 -16.55 3.72 12.93
CA TYR A 110 -15.36 4.36 13.45
C TYR A 110 -15.02 5.44 12.44
N ARG A 111 -14.94 6.70 12.88
CA ARG A 111 -14.37 7.78 12.06
C ARG A 111 -13.01 7.26 11.62
N HIS A 112 -12.87 6.92 10.34
CA HIS A 112 -11.56 6.61 9.79
C HIS A 112 -10.69 7.84 10.09
N PRO A 113 -9.53 7.67 10.73
CA PRO A 113 -8.58 8.78 10.83
C PRO A 113 -8.28 9.23 9.39
N ASP A 114 -8.11 10.55 9.18
CA ASP A 114 -7.77 11.07 7.85
C ASP A 114 -6.60 10.26 7.28
N GLU A 115 -6.62 9.98 5.97
CA GLU A 115 -5.57 9.19 5.29
C GLU A 115 -4.15 9.76 5.56
N THR A 116 -4.08 11.05 5.89
CA THR A 116 -2.88 11.77 6.34
C THR A 116 -2.22 11.19 7.59
N THR A 117 -3.00 10.54 8.45
CA THR A 117 -2.53 10.02 9.75
C THR A 117 -1.54 8.87 9.61
N ILE A 118 -1.53 8.15 8.48
CA ILE A 118 -0.58 7.05 8.20
C ILE A 118 0.49 7.44 7.19
N MET A 119 0.57 8.72 6.78
CA MET A 119 1.54 9.20 5.79
C MET A 119 2.97 9.20 6.33
N LEU A 120 3.85 8.40 5.74
CA LEU A 120 5.26 8.41 6.07
C LEU A 120 5.95 9.70 5.63
N MET A 121 6.85 10.18 6.47
CA MET A 121 7.87 11.16 6.11
C MET A 121 9.10 10.46 5.51
N ALA A 122 9.92 11.20 4.76
CA ALA A 122 11.15 10.66 4.17
C ALA A 122 12.13 10.07 5.21
N SER A 123 12.25 10.72 6.37
CA SER A 123 13.08 10.22 7.49
C SER A 123 12.56 8.90 8.05
N GLU A 124 11.24 8.73 8.15
CA GLU A 124 10.61 7.51 8.64
C GLU A 124 10.74 6.37 7.62
N SER A 125 10.63 6.67 6.33
CA SER A 125 10.90 5.71 5.24
C SER A 125 12.31 5.14 5.31
N ASN A 126 13.32 5.99 5.51
CA ASN A 126 14.71 5.55 5.67
C ASN A 126 14.93 4.71 6.94
N LEU A 127 14.29 5.07 8.05
CA LEU A 127 14.34 4.27 9.28
C LEU A 127 13.62 2.92 9.13
N LEU A 128 12.52 2.87 8.39
CA LEU A 128 11.82 1.63 8.10
C LEU A 128 12.68 0.69 7.24
N LEU A 129 13.42 1.25 6.27
CA LEU A 129 14.41 0.53 5.48
C LEU A 129 15.54 -0.02 6.37
N GLU A 130 16.14 0.81 7.23
CA GLU A 130 17.19 0.40 8.17
C GLU A 130 16.69 -0.72 9.09
N LEU A 131 15.50 -0.54 9.67
CA LEU A 131 14.90 -1.52 10.57
C LEU A 131 14.67 -2.86 9.88
N LEU A 132 14.14 -2.87 8.65
CA LEU A 132 13.96 -4.10 7.88
C LEU A 132 15.31 -4.76 7.57
N SER A 133 16.31 -3.96 7.18
CA SER A 133 17.67 -4.42 6.89
C SER A 133 18.29 -5.13 8.10
N ASP A 134 18.17 -4.51 9.28
CA ASP A 134 18.69 -5.01 10.54
C ASP A 134 17.98 -6.29 10.98
N VAL A 135 16.64 -6.34 10.93
CA VAL A 135 15.89 -7.54 11.35
C VAL A 135 16.09 -8.72 10.39
N LEU A 136 16.42 -8.46 9.12
CA LEU A 136 16.76 -9.50 8.15
C LEU A 136 18.17 -10.08 8.30
N HIS A 137 19.16 -9.30 8.78
CA HIS A 137 20.58 -9.68 8.73
C HIS A 137 21.28 -9.69 10.10
N HIS A 138 20.92 -8.78 11.00
CA HIS A 138 21.61 -8.51 12.28
C HIS A 138 20.58 -8.23 13.40
N PRO A 139 19.77 -9.24 13.80
CA PRO A 139 18.73 -9.03 14.81
C PRO A 139 19.29 -8.49 16.14
N GLU A 140 20.55 -8.76 16.47
CA GLU A 140 21.23 -8.29 17.67
C GLU A 140 21.62 -6.79 17.64
N LYS A 141 21.51 -6.11 16.49
CA LYS A 141 21.92 -4.71 16.35
C LYS A 141 21.05 -3.80 17.23
N GLN A 142 21.72 -2.85 17.88
CA GLN A 142 21.06 -1.77 18.62
C GLN A 142 21.01 -0.50 17.76
N GLY A 143 19.86 0.16 17.74
CA GLY A 143 19.63 1.40 17.01
C GLY A 143 19.48 2.63 17.93
N PRO A 144 19.18 3.80 17.34
CA PRO A 144 19.01 5.06 18.07
C PRO A 144 18.03 4.96 19.25
N GLY A 145 18.41 5.47 20.42
CA GLY A 145 17.58 5.34 21.64
C GLY A 145 17.64 3.96 22.32
N GLY A 146 18.57 3.11 21.91
CA GLY A 146 18.83 1.82 22.56
C GLY A 146 17.81 0.73 22.23
N TYR A 147 17.01 0.89 21.17
CA TYR A 147 16.15 -0.21 20.73
C TYR A 147 16.99 -1.34 20.16
N SER A 148 16.58 -2.58 20.42
CA SER A 148 17.16 -3.77 19.79
C SER A 148 16.27 -4.20 18.62
N ALA A 149 16.87 -4.56 17.48
CA ALA A 149 16.14 -5.12 16.36
C ALA A 149 15.39 -6.42 16.74
N GLU A 150 15.84 -7.16 17.77
CA GLU A 150 15.13 -8.32 18.35
C GLU A 150 13.72 -7.99 18.88
N SER A 151 13.44 -6.72 19.19
CA SER A 151 12.11 -6.29 19.62
C SER A 151 11.07 -6.25 18.48
N PHE A 152 11.52 -6.46 17.25
CA PHE A 152 10.71 -6.51 16.05
C PHE A 152 10.80 -7.89 15.39
N THR A 153 9.83 -8.19 14.55
CA THR A 153 9.85 -9.39 13.71
C THR A 153 9.81 -8.99 12.25
N VAL A 154 10.48 -9.78 11.38
CA VAL A 154 10.45 -9.58 9.92
C VAL A 154 8.99 -9.52 9.43
N LYS A 155 8.16 -10.47 9.91
CA LYS A 155 6.73 -10.54 9.60
C LYS A 155 5.98 -9.27 9.98
N GLY A 156 6.23 -8.73 11.17
CA GLY A 156 5.63 -7.47 11.62
C GLY A 156 5.99 -6.30 10.73
N ILE A 157 7.28 -6.13 10.45
CA ILE A 157 7.77 -5.00 9.63
C ILE A 157 7.21 -5.07 8.21
N LEU A 158 7.31 -6.23 7.55
CA LEU A 158 6.80 -6.41 6.19
C LEU A 158 5.27 -6.28 6.12
N TYR A 159 4.56 -6.76 7.14
CA TYR A 159 3.11 -6.56 7.21
C TYR A 159 2.76 -5.08 7.34
N SER A 160 3.52 -4.32 8.14
CA SER A 160 3.33 -2.87 8.25
C SER A 160 3.65 -2.15 6.93
N ILE A 161 4.75 -2.51 6.26
CA ILE A 161 5.10 -1.94 4.94
C ILE A 161 3.94 -2.16 3.97
N ARG A 162 3.43 -3.39 3.87
CA ARG A 162 2.28 -3.71 3.03
C ARG A 162 1.07 -2.81 3.35
N CYS A 163 0.72 -2.66 4.62
CA CYS A 163 -0.39 -1.82 5.05
C CYS A 163 -0.16 -0.33 4.76
N LEU A 164 1.08 0.16 4.90
CA LEU A 164 1.41 1.55 4.60
C LEU A 164 1.32 1.83 3.10
N LEU A 165 1.73 0.87 2.26
CA LEU A 165 1.70 0.96 0.81
C LEU A 165 0.28 0.91 0.21
N THR A 166 -0.79 0.74 1.00
CA THR A 166 -2.14 0.91 0.46
C THR A 166 -2.50 2.37 0.20
N SER A 167 -1.69 3.31 0.69
CA SER A 167 -1.79 4.73 0.35
C SER A 167 -0.83 5.08 -0.77
N ASP A 168 -1.33 5.68 -1.85
CA ASP A 168 -0.52 6.11 -3.00
C ASP A 168 0.53 7.14 -2.62
N MET A 169 0.22 7.99 -1.63
CA MET A 169 1.17 8.96 -1.08
C MET A 169 2.34 8.25 -0.42
N ASN A 170 2.09 7.17 0.34
CA ASN A 170 3.16 6.36 0.93
C ASN A 170 3.94 5.59 -0.12
N GLN A 171 3.28 5.03 -1.14
CA GLN A 171 3.97 4.39 -2.25
C GLN A 171 4.92 5.38 -2.94
N ASN A 172 4.45 6.61 -3.21
CA ASN A 172 5.26 7.65 -3.82
C ASN A 172 6.42 8.10 -2.92
N THR A 173 6.17 8.36 -1.64
CA THR A 173 7.22 8.73 -0.67
C THR A 173 8.30 7.66 -0.60
N ILE A 174 7.91 6.39 -0.47
CA ILE A 174 8.86 5.27 -0.42
C ILE A 174 9.61 5.15 -1.74
N ALA A 175 8.91 5.18 -2.88
CA ALA A 175 9.52 5.05 -4.20
C ALA A 175 10.61 6.12 -4.44
N ILE A 176 10.37 7.36 -4.02
CA ILE A 176 11.31 8.47 -4.16
C ILE A 176 12.47 8.35 -3.15
N THR A 177 12.20 7.99 -1.91
CA THR A 177 13.19 8.12 -0.83
C THR A 177 14.07 6.91 -0.63
N SER A 178 13.53 5.70 -0.81
CA SER A 178 14.22 4.45 -0.47
C SER A 178 13.82 3.28 -1.38
N GLY A 179 13.11 3.54 -2.48
CA GLY A 179 12.37 2.55 -3.27
C GLY A 179 13.24 1.41 -3.78
N THR A 180 14.32 1.73 -4.50
CA THR A 180 15.26 0.74 -5.04
C THR A 180 15.84 -0.14 -3.94
N CYS A 181 16.32 0.48 -2.86
CA CYS A 181 16.93 -0.21 -1.74
C CYS A 181 15.93 -1.08 -0.97
N LEU A 182 14.69 -0.62 -0.80
CA LEU A 182 13.61 -1.41 -0.20
C LEU A 182 13.25 -2.60 -1.09
N ASN A 183 13.11 -2.40 -2.40
CA ASN A 183 12.79 -3.46 -3.35
C ASN A 183 13.82 -4.59 -3.32
N ILE A 184 15.11 -4.28 -3.11
CA ILE A 184 16.16 -5.29 -2.89
C ILE A 184 15.88 -6.13 -1.64
N LEU A 185 15.56 -5.50 -0.51
CA LEU A 185 15.26 -6.22 0.74
C LEU A 185 13.97 -7.05 0.64
N LEU A 186 12.95 -6.54 -0.06
CA LEU A 186 11.72 -7.28 -0.35
C LEU A 186 12.02 -8.52 -1.21
N LEU A 187 12.82 -8.37 -2.27
CA LEU A 187 13.23 -9.49 -3.11
C LEU A 187 14.07 -10.51 -2.33
N LYS A 188 14.95 -10.05 -1.43
CA LYS A 188 15.70 -10.94 -0.52
C LYS A 188 14.77 -11.76 0.37
N ALA A 189 13.75 -11.16 0.98
CA ALA A 189 12.81 -11.89 1.81
C ALA A 189 12.09 -13.00 1.00
N ILE A 190 11.68 -12.72 -0.24
CA ILE A 190 11.08 -13.72 -1.13
C ILE A 190 12.09 -14.85 -1.43
N ALA A 191 13.32 -14.51 -1.76
CA ALA A 191 14.37 -15.49 -2.06
C ALA A 191 14.75 -16.35 -0.84
N TYR A 192 14.80 -15.75 0.35
CA TYR A 192 15.07 -16.46 1.61
C TYR A 192 14.00 -17.49 1.94
N HIS A 193 12.73 -17.15 1.77
CA HIS A 193 11.63 -18.11 1.88
C HIS A 193 11.73 -19.22 0.83
N THR A 194 12.06 -18.86 -0.40
CA THR A 194 12.01 -19.79 -1.55
C THR A 194 13.18 -20.78 -1.58
N PHE A 195 14.38 -20.36 -1.18
CA PHE A 195 15.61 -21.13 -1.41
C PHE A 195 16.36 -21.56 -0.15
N LEU A 196 16.12 -20.89 0.99
CA LEU A 196 16.91 -21.12 2.21
C LEU A 196 16.08 -21.56 3.41
N ASP A 197 14.74 -21.61 3.29
CA ASP A 197 13.80 -21.97 4.36
C ASP A 197 14.12 -21.28 5.70
N LEU A 198 14.46 -19.98 5.66
CA LEU A 198 14.79 -19.23 6.87
C LEU A 198 13.57 -19.21 7.82
N PRO A 199 13.70 -19.68 9.08
CA PRO A 199 12.56 -19.78 10.01
C PRO A 199 11.85 -18.45 10.30
N THR A 200 12.56 -17.33 10.11
CA THR A 200 12.02 -15.98 10.32
C THR A 200 11.17 -15.48 9.15
N VAL A 201 11.17 -16.18 8.01
CA VAL A 201 10.46 -15.82 6.78
C VAL A 201 9.53 -16.95 6.34
N ASP A 202 8.34 -16.99 6.93
CA ASP A 202 7.27 -17.91 6.54
C ASP A 202 6.56 -17.48 5.25
N ALA A 203 5.61 -18.29 4.77
CA ALA A 203 4.85 -18.02 3.54
C ALA A 203 4.07 -16.70 3.59
N ASP A 204 3.50 -16.33 4.75
CA ASP A 204 2.83 -15.03 4.91
C ASP A 204 3.83 -13.87 4.81
N THR A 205 5.01 -14.03 5.39
CA THR A 205 6.08 -13.03 5.36
C THR A 205 6.57 -12.82 3.92
N ALA A 206 6.74 -13.90 3.16
CA ALA A 206 7.06 -13.84 1.74
C ALA A 206 5.94 -13.21 0.91
N GLU A 207 4.66 -13.51 1.23
CA GLU A 207 3.50 -12.82 0.62
C GLU A 207 3.59 -11.31 0.85
N TYR A 208 3.85 -10.87 2.09
CA TYR A 208 3.90 -9.44 2.41
C TYR A 208 5.02 -8.74 1.65
N ALA A 209 6.18 -9.39 1.50
CA ALA A 209 7.28 -8.87 0.70
C ALA A 209 6.91 -8.77 -0.78
N CYS A 210 6.38 -9.86 -1.35
CA CYS A 210 6.01 -9.93 -2.76
C CYS A 210 4.89 -8.95 -3.12
N PHE A 211 3.88 -8.83 -2.26
CA PHE A 211 2.79 -7.90 -2.46
C PHE A 211 3.25 -6.44 -2.37
N SER A 212 4.15 -6.12 -1.43
CA SER A 212 4.74 -4.78 -1.33
C SER A 212 5.57 -4.43 -2.57
N LEU A 213 6.35 -5.40 -3.08
CA LEU A 213 7.13 -5.25 -4.32
C LEU A 213 6.21 -5.03 -5.53
N TYR A 214 5.06 -5.71 -5.57
CA TYR A 214 4.03 -5.51 -6.58
C TYR A 214 3.44 -4.10 -6.52
N LEU A 215 3.07 -3.59 -5.35
CA LEU A 215 2.54 -2.23 -5.21
C LEU A 215 3.55 -1.19 -5.69
N LEU A 216 4.81 -1.32 -5.27
CA LEU A 216 5.91 -0.42 -5.66
C LEU A 216 6.28 -0.52 -7.14
N SER A 217 5.99 -1.64 -7.82
CA SER A 217 6.24 -1.77 -9.27
C SER A 217 5.47 -0.74 -10.11
N SER A 218 4.38 -0.17 -9.57
CA SER A 218 3.62 0.91 -10.20
C SER A 218 4.45 2.18 -10.40
N PHE A 219 5.44 2.42 -9.55
CA PHE A 219 6.39 3.54 -9.68
C PHE A 219 7.65 3.13 -10.46
N GLY A 220 7.92 1.83 -10.56
CA GLY A 220 9.07 1.25 -11.25
C GLY A 220 9.05 1.40 -12.78
N PHE A 221 7.95 1.89 -13.38
CA PHE A 221 7.89 2.20 -14.81
C PHE A 221 8.59 3.53 -15.16
N LYS A 222 8.75 4.42 -14.18
CA LYS A 222 9.32 5.77 -14.37
C LYS A 222 10.55 6.03 -13.51
N ASN A 223 10.64 5.34 -12.38
CA ASN A 223 11.77 5.42 -11.46
C ASN A 223 12.53 4.09 -11.45
N PRO A 224 13.83 4.07 -11.13
CA PRO A 224 14.57 2.83 -10.93
C PRO A 224 13.83 1.90 -9.97
N PHE A 225 13.48 0.70 -10.45
CA PHE A 225 12.78 -0.29 -9.65
C PHE A 225 13.78 -1.16 -8.88
N LEU A 226 14.80 -1.64 -9.56
CA LEU A 226 15.90 -2.44 -9.02
C LEU A 226 17.21 -2.08 -9.76
N PRO A 227 18.38 -2.35 -9.17
CA PRO A 227 19.66 -2.18 -9.86
C PRO A 227 19.78 -3.01 -11.15
N LYS A 228 20.65 -2.57 -12.06
CA LYS A 228 20.80 -3.20 -13.39
C LYS A 228 21.23 -4.67 -13.32
N GLU A 229 21.96 -5.07 -12.29
CA GLU A 229 22.35 -6.48 -12.10
C GLU A 229 21.16 -7.44 -11.92
N PHE A 230 19.99 -6.95 -11.50
CA PHE A 230 18.81 -7.79 -11.30
C PHE A 230 18.06 -8.13 -12.59
N SER A 231 18.25 -7.35 -13.67
CA SER A 231 17.77 -7.71 -15.01
C SER A 231 18.77 -8.59 -15.77
N GLN A 232 20.04 -8.60 -15.36
CA GLN A 232 21.04 -9.53 -15.89
C GLN A 232 20.70 -10.95 -15.45
N ASP A 233 20.86 -11.91 -16.37
CA ASP A 233 20.56 -13.34 -16.16
C ASP A 233 19.14 -13.64 -15.65
N LYS A 234 18.21 -12.68 -15.80
CA LYS A 234 16.81 -12.78 -15.37
C LYS A 234 16.67 -13.13 -13.88
N PHE A 235 17.49 -12.51 -13.03
CA PHE A 235 17.55 -12.85 -11.61
C PHE A 235 16.20 -12.65 -10.90
N LEU A 236 15.54 -11.51 -11.13
CA LEU A 236 14.21 -11.24 -10.56
C LEU A 236 13.20 -12.32 -10.97
N GLU A 237 13.15 -12.66 -12.26
CA GLU A 237 12.23 -13.66 -12.79
C GLU A 237 12.50 -15.03 -12.19
N LYS A 238 13.77 -15.44 -12.06
CA LYS A 238 14.14 -16.72 -11.44
C LYS A 238 13.65 -16.82 -10.00
N VAL A 239 13.77 -15.75 -9.20
CA VAL A 239 13.25 -15.71 -7.84
C VAL A 239 11.73 -15.82 -7.84
N LEU A 240 11.02 -15.03 -8.65
CA LEU A 240 9.55 -15.00 -8.68
C LEU A 240 8.94 -16.30 -9.23
N ILE A 241 9.53 -16.90 -10.26
CA ILE A 241 9.09 -18.19 -10.81
C ILE A 241 9.30 -19.32 -9.81
N SER A 242 10.43 -19.31 -9.11
CA SER A 242 10.67 -20.29 -8.04
C SER A 242 9.68 -20.11 -6.89
N TYR A 243 9.37 -18.86 -6.53
CA TYR A 243 8.34 -18.55 -5.53
C TYR A 243 6.96 -19.05 -5.97
N LEU A 244 6.55 -18.82 -7.22
CA LEU A 244 5.30 -19.34 -7.80
C LEU A 244 5.19 -20.87 -7.76
N ASN A 245 6.32 -21.56 -7.86
CA ASN A 245 6.41 -23.01 -7.79
C ASN A 245 6.58 -23.55 -6.35
N SER A 246 6.63 -22.68 -5.35
CA SER A 246 6.68 -23.10 -3.95
C SER A 246 5.43 -23.89 -3.57
N MET A 247 5.61 -24.96 -2.78
CA MET A 247 4.51 -25.78 -2.29
C MET A 247 3.55 -25.00 -1.38
N ILE A 248 4.04 -23.96 -0.72
CA ILE A 248 3.30 -23.15 0.25
C ILE A 248 3.27 -21.70 -0.24
N ILE A 249 2.51 -21.46 -1.32
CA ILE A 249 2.24 -20.12 -1.80
C ILE A 249 0.80 -19.70 -1.48
N THR A 250 0.65 -18.48 -1.01
CA THR A 250 -0.66 -17.90 -0.76
C THR A 250 -1.29 -17.36 -2.05
N PRO A 251 -2.63 -17.23 -2.13
CA PRO A 251 -3.28 -16.65 -3.30
C PRO A 251 -2.81 -15.22 -3.62
N ALA A 252 -2.51 -14.41 -2.61
CA ALA A 252 -2.02 -13.04 -2.84
C ALA A 252 -0.56 -12.98 -3.26
N GLY A 253 0.27 -13.83 -2.68
CA GLY A 253 1.66 -13.96 -3.10
C GLY A 253 1.75 -14.41 -4.55
N LYS A 254 0.90 -15.37 -4.94
CA LYS A 254 0.79 -15.86 -6.31
C LYS A 254 0.39 -14.73 -7.27
N HIS A 255 -0.71 -14.03 -6.98
CA HIS A 255 -1.16 -12.93 -7.81
C HIS A 255 -0.10 -11.83 -7.94
N ALA A 256 0.50 -11.39 -6.83
CA ALA A 256 1.54 -10.36 -6.84
C ALA A 256 2.76 -10.76 -7.68
N ALA A 257 3.22 -12.01 -7.55
CA ALA A 257 4.34 -12.52 -8.34
C ALA A 257 4.01 -12.59 -9.84
N GLU A 258 2.81 -13.08 -10.20
CA GLU A 258 2.31 -13.08 -11.58
C GLU A 258 2.26 -11.64 -12.15
N GLN A 259 1.74 -10.68 -11.38
CA GLN A 259 1.69 -9.28 -11.81
C GLN A 259 3.08 -8.68 -12.01
N ILE A 260 4.03 -8.93 -11.10
CA ILE A 260 5.40 -8.41 -11.27
C ILE A 260 6.01 -9.00 -12.54
N LEU A 261 5.88 -10.32 -12.76
CA LEU A 261 6.40 -11.00 -13.96
C LEU A 261 5.86 -10.41 -15.26
N LEU A 262 4.55 -10.12 -15.31
CA LEU A 262 3.93 -9.46 -16.47
C LEU A 262 4.48 -8.04 -16.72
N ARG A 263 4.96 -7.36 -15.66
CA ARG A 263 5.48 -5.99 -15.71
C ARG A 263 6.98 -5.91 -16.00
N VAL A 264 7.76 -6.98 -15.76
CA VAL A 264 9.24 -6.95 -15.77
C VAL A 264 9.82 -6.27 -17.00
N SER A 265 9.30 -6.55 -18.20
CA SER A 265 9.82 -5.97 -19.45
C SER A 265 9.68 -4.45 -19.57
N TYR A 266 8.87 -3.83 -18.70
CA TYR A 266 8.59 -2.40 -18.69
C TYR A 266 9.12 -1.69 -17.44
N LEU A 267 9.68 -2.43 -16.48
CA LEU A 267 10.28 -1.84 -15.28
C LEU A 267 11.69 -1.30 -15.59
N VAL A 268 12.06 -0.22 -14.93
CA VAL A 268 13.36 0.44 -15.09
C VAL A 268 14.39 -0.27 -14.20
N PHE A 269 15.43 -0.83 -14.82
CA PHE A 269 16.54 -1.48 -14.11
C PHE A 269 17.82 -0.65 -14.26
N GLU A 270 18.04 0.26 -13.32
CA GLU A 270 19.12 1.23 -13.36
C GLU A 270 19.76 1.37 -11.97
N ASN A 271 21.04 1.74 -11.96
CA ASN A 271 21.73 2.01 -10.71
C ASN A 271 21.33 3.40 -10.23
N ASP A 272 20.60 3.44 -9.12
CA ASP A 272 20.07 4.65 -8.52
C ASP A 272 21.13 5.33 -7.63
N PRO A 273 21.59 6.56 -7.95
CA PRO A 273 22.59 7.28 -7.15
C PRO A 273 22.14 7.56 -5.72
N GLU A 274 20.84 7.79 -5.49
CA GLU A 274 20.30 8.04 -4.15
C GLU A 274 20.28 6.75 -3.35
N CYS A 275 19.87 5.63 -3.96
CA CYS A 275 20.02 4.33 -3.32
C CYS A 275 21.49 4.06 -3.01
N ILE A 276 22.45 4.34 -3.90
CA ILE A 276 23.89 4.22 -3.60
C ILE A 276 24.31 5.08 -2.41
N ALA A 277 23.83 6.32 -2.30
CA ALA A 277 24.12 7.18 -1.15
C ALA A 277 23.58 6.60 0.17
N ILE A 278 22.34 6.10 0.17
CA ILE A 278 21.75 5.40 1.32
C ILE A 278 22.53 4.12 1.62
N TRP A 279 22.93 3.40 0.57
CA TRP A 279 23.71 2.17 0.63
C TRP A 279 25.01 2.36 1.39
N ASN A 280 25.69 3.48 1.12
CA ASN A 280 26.96 3.85 1.75
C ASN A 280 26.80 4.33 3.19
N ASN A 281 25.65 4.90 3.54
CA ASN A 281 25.35 5.33 4.91
C ASN A 281 24.93 4.14 5.79
N LEU A 282 24.34 3.11 5.19
CA LEU A 282 24.02 1.84 5.84
C LEU A 282 25.14 0.83 5.61
N ASN A 283 24.98 -0.41 6.10
CA ASN A 283 25.92 -1.50 5.79
C ASN A 283 25.65 -1.99 4.35
N PRO A 284 26.57 -1.78 3.38
CA PRO A 284 26.31 -2.14 1.98
C PRO A 284 26.02 -3.64 1.78
N ASN A 285 26.68 -4.47 2.59
CA ASN A 285 26.53 -5.92 2.59
C ASN A 285 25.08 -6.37 2.85
N ASN A 286 24.27 -5.55 3.55
CA ASN A 286 22.88 -5.90 3.85
C ASN A 286 21.97 -5.87 2.61
N PHE A 287 22.41 -5.26 1.50
CA PHE A 287 21.62 -5.27 0.26
C PHE A 287 22.25 -6.17 -0.81
N GLU A 288 23.48 -6.64 -0.61
CA GLU A 288 24.07 -7.65 -1.48
C GLU A 288 23.51 -9.04 -1.21
N PHE A 289 23.07 -9.77 -2.24
CA PHE A 289 22.70 -11.17 -2.09
C PHE A 289 23.94 -12.02 -1.78
N ASP A 290 23.81 -12.90 -0.78
CA ASP A 290 24.86 -13.87 -0.43
C ASP A 290 25.27 -14.69 -1.66
N MET A 291 26.57 -14.97 -1.80
CA MET A 291 27.11 -15.71 -2.94
C MET A 291 26.48 -17.09 -3.13
N LYS A 292 26.17 -17.80 -2.04
CA LYS A 292 25.45 -19.08 -2.07
C LYS A 292 24.06 -18.89 -2.64
N LEU A 293 23.33 -17.85 -2.22
CA LEU A 293 21.99 -17.56 -2.73
C LEU A 293 22.04 -17.19 -4.21
N LYS A 294 23.00 -16.34 -4.63
CA LYS A 294 23.21 -16.02 -6.05
C LYS A 294 23.49 -17.26 -6.89
N GLN A 295 24.29 -18.20 -6.39
CA GLN A 295 24.56 -19.48 -7.07
C GLN A 295 23.31 -20.35 -7.19
N ILE A 296 22.52 -20.48 -6.13
CA ILE A 296 21.27 -21.26 -6.15
C ILE A 296 20.28 -20.65 -7.16
N VAL A 297 20.08 -19.34 -7.11
CA VAL A 297 19.20 -18.64 -8.07
C VAL A 297 19.74 -18.82 -9.48
N GLY A 298 21.05 -18.72 -9.69
CA GLY A 298 21.70 -18.91 -10.98
C GLY A 298 21.40 -20.25 -11.65
N GLN A 299 21.19 -21.31 -10.86
CA GLN A 299 20.87 -22.66 -11.32
C GLN A 299 19.41 -22.85 -11.74
N VAL A 300 18.52 -21.90 -11.44
CA VAL A 300 17.11 -21.97 -11.84
C VAL A 300 17.01 -21.85 -13.36
N ILE A 301 16.44 -22.87 -13.99
CA ILE A 301 16.13 -22.89 -15.43
C ILE A 301 14.74 -22.31 -15.61
N LEU A 302 14.65 -21.24 -16.40
CA LEU A 302 13.36 -20.68 -16.80
C LEU A 302 12.83 -21.47 -17.99
N GLU A 303 11.70 -22.14 -17.82
CA GLU A 303 11.00 -22.78 -18.93
C GLU A 303 10.48 -21.73 -19.93
N ASP A 304 10.45 -22.10 -21.22
CA ASP A 304 10.04 -21.20 -22.31
C ASP A 304 8.62 -20.65 -22.15
N LEU A 305 7.76 -21.30 -21.36
CA LEU A 305 6.38 -20.86 -21.07
C LEU A 305 6.30 -19.43 -20.51
N TRP A 306 7.27 -19.00 -19.73
CA TRP A 306 7.29 -17.66 -19.13
C TRP A 306 8.00 -16.62 -19.99
N SER A 307 8.74 -17.05 -21.03
CA SER A 307 9.36 -16.11 -21.98
C SER A 307 8.36 -15.57 -23.02
N ILE A 308 7.18 -16.17 -23.13
CA ILE A 308 6.16 -15.83 -24.14
C ILE A 308 5.09 -14.87 -23.59
N ASN A 309 4.84 -14.87 -22.27
CA ASN A 309 3.79 -14.03 -21.66
C ASN A 309 4.33 -12.67 -21.22
N SER A 310 4.67 -11.81 -22.18
CA SER A 310 4.84 -10.38 -21.89
C SER A 310 3.47 -9.78 -21.56
N GLY A 311 3.36 -9.08 -20.41
CA GLY A 311 2.18 -8.31 -20.09
C GLY A 311 1.94 -7.16 -21.06
N ALA A 312 0.86 -6.43 -20.87
CA ALA A 312 0.55 -5.24 -21.63
C ALA A 312 1.52 -4.10 -21.31
N GLN A 313 1.91 -3.36 -22.34
CA GLN A 313 2.66 -2.13 -22.16
C GLN A 313 1.78 -1.07 -21.48
N PRO A 314 2.24 -0.41 -20.40
CA PRO A 314 1.43 0.60 -19.73
C PRO A 314 1.27 1.86 -20.59
N LEU A 315 0.03 2.33 -20.73
CA LEU A 315 -0.25 3.64 -21.33
C LEU A 315 0.03 4.76 -20.32
N GLU A 316 0.61 5.88 -20.76
CA GLU A 316 0.98 6.98 -19.85
C GLU A 316 -0.20 7.50 -19.01
N MET A 317 -1.40 7.53 -19.60
CA MET A 317 -2.61 8.06 -18.95
C MET A 317 -3.11 7.23 -17.76
N ILE A 318 -2.67 5.97 -17.61
CA ILE A 318 -3.15 5.11 -16.50
C ILE A 318 -2.56 5.50 -15.14
N PHE A 319 -1.52 6.34 -15.12
CA PHE A 319 -0.76 6.66 -13.92
C PHE A 319 -1.21 7.93 -13.20
N SER A 320 -1.63 8.95 -13.94
CA SER A 320 -1.70 10.33 -13.40
C SER A 320 -3.04 11.03 -13.55
N ARG A 321 -4.01 10.41 -14.24
CA ARG A 321 -5.29 11.06 -14.53
C ARG A 321 -6.42 10.45 -13.68
N PRO A 322 -7.06 11.23 -12.79
CA PRO A 322 -8.17 10.75 -11.99
C PRO A 322 -9.34 10.26 -12.83
N ILE A 323 -9.96 9.18 -12.37
CA ILE A 323 -10.98 8.45 -13.10
C ILE A 323 -12.18 8.14 -12.21
N LEU A 324 -13.37 8.20 -12.82
CA LEU A 324 -14.65 7.96 -12.20
C LEU A 324 -15.17 6.59 -12.65
N ARG A 325 -15.73 5.85 -11.70
CA ARG A 325 -16.48 4.62 -11.95
C ARG A 325 -17.93 4.83 -11.56
N SER A 326 -18.85 4.51 -12.45
CA SER A 326 -20.27 4.34 -12.11
C SER A 326 -20.80 2.98 -12.57
N ARG A 327 -21.90 2.52 -11.96
CA ARG A 327 -22.55 1.27 -12.37
C ARG A 327 -23.38 1.51 -13.63
N ILE A 328 -23.37 0.55 -14.54
CA ILE A 328 -24.28 0.57 -15.69
C ILE A 328 -25.72 0.47 -15.15
N PRO A 329 -26.61 1.44 -15.47
CA PRO A 329 -28.00 1.41 -15.01
C PRO A 329 -28.73 0.18 -15.56
N LYS A 330 -29.52 -0.50 -14.72
CA LYS A 330 -30.25 -1.72 -15.08
C LYS A 330 -31.51 -1.46 -15.93
N THR A 331 -31.93 -0.20 -16.04
CA THR A 331 -33.16 0.24 -16.72
C THR A 331 -32.85 1.45 -17.60
N ASN A 332 -33.58 1.62 -18.71
CA ASN A 332 -33.50 2.78 -19.64
C ASN A 332 -33.91 4.14 -19.00
N ILE A 333 -33.88 4.26 -17.68
CA ILE A 333 -34.27 5.46 -16.93
C ILE A 333 -32.99 6.15 -16.45
N GLU A 334 -32.84 7.38 -16.95
CA GLU A 334 -31.95 8.50 -16.63
C GLU A 334 -30.58 8.28 -15.99
N SER A 335 -29.59 8.86 -16.68
CA SER A 335 -28.21 9.18 -16.33
C SER A 335 -27.44 8.15 -15.49
N PRO A 336 -26.35 7.55 -16.01
CA PRO A 336 -25.48 6.63 -15.26
C PRO A 336 -24.72 7.30 -14.09
N TRP A 337 -25.02 8.55 -13.75
CA TRP A 337 -24.30 9.39 -12.80
C TRP A 337 -25.16 9.73 -11.57
N ASP A 338 -25.68 8.72 -10.88
CA ASP A 338 -26.20 8.91 -9.52
C ASP A 338 -25.02 9.16 -8.57
N LYS A 339 -24.99 10.32 -7.91
CA LYS A 339 -23.95 10.75 -6.95
C LYS A 339 -23.65 9.70 -5.88
N ALA A 340 -24.64 8.92 -5.46
CA ALA A 340 -24.45 7.90 -4.44
C ALA A 340 -23.67 6.65 -4.94
N SER A 341 -23.47 6.53 -6.25
CA SER A 341 -22.88 5.34 -6.91
C SER A 341 -21.51 5.59 -7.56
N ILE A 342 -21.05 6.85 -7.60
CA ILE A 342 -19.79 7.23 -8.24
C ILE A 342 -18.64 7.01 -7.26
N LYS A 343 -17.63 6.26 -7.71
CA LYS A 343 -16.35 6.15 -7.01
C LYS A 343 -15.27 6.88 -7.82
N VAL A 344 -14.52 7.74 -7.16
CA VAL A 344 -13.37 8.44 -7.74
C VAL A 344 -12.10 7.68 -7.38
N PHE A 345 -11.20 7.55 -8.34
CA PHE A 345 -9.88 6.96 -8.17
C PHE A 345 -8.81 7.94 -8.64
N PRO A 346 -7.63 7.97 -7.99
CA PRO A 346 -6.52 8.82 -8.40
C PRO A 346 -6.00 8.51 -9.82
N SER A 347 -6.13 7.25 -10.26
CA SER A 347 -5.81 6.87 -11.63
C SER A 347 -6.50 5.57 -12.05
N ALA A 348 -6.42 5.22 -13.35
CA ALA A 348 -6.92 3.94 -13.85
C ALA A 348 -6.23 2.75 -13.19
N LEU A 349 -4.92 2.85 -12.90
CA LEU A 349 -4.19 1.80 -12.21
C LEU A 349 -4.72 1.54 -10.79
N HIS A 350 -5.06 2.59 -10.04
CA HIS A 350 -5.67 2.46 -8.71
C HIS A 350 -7.08 1.88 -8.79
N ALA A 351 -7.83 2.21 -9.85
CA ALA A 351 -9.13 1.58 -10.09
C ALA A 351 -9.00 0.06 -10.31
N VAL A 352 -7.94 -0.40 -10.98
CA VAL A 352 -7.67 -1.84 -11.14
C VAL A 352 -7.39 -2.53 -9.83
N GLN A 353 -6.63 -1.93 -8.90
CA GLN A 353 -6.35 -2.55 -7.61
C GLN A 353 -7.63 -2.85 -6.80
N ASP A 354 -8.70 -2.06 -6.98
CA ASP A 354 -10.03 -2.33 -6.42
C ASP A 354 -10.78 -3.47 -7.15
N LEU A 355 -10.48 -3.70 -8.44
CA LEU A 355 -11.15 -4.68 -9.30
C LEU A 355 -10.47 -6.05 -9.33
N SER A 356 -9.15 -6.11 -9.55
CA SER A 356 -8.43 -7.35 -9.80
C SER A 356 -8.34 -8.22 -8.56
N PHE A 357 -8.10 -7.59 -7.41
CA PHE A 357 -7.79 -8.30 -6.17
C PHE A 357 -8.90 -8.19 -5.10
N GLY A 358 -9.79 -7.20 -5.22
CA GLY A 358 -10.93 -7.00 -4.31
C GLY A 358 -12.24 -7.69 -4.75
N SER A 359 -12.34 -8.12 -6.02
CA SER A 359 -13.58 -8.65 -6.57
C SER A 359 -13.70 -10.17 -6.38
N LYS A 360 -14.63 -10.61 -5.53
CA LYS A 360 -15.12 -12.00 -5.54
C LYS A 360 -15.96 -12.33 -6.78
N GLU A 361 -16.25 -11.34 -7.63
CA GLU A 361 -17.20 -11.45 -8.72
C GLU A 361 -16.56 -12.03 -10.00
N PHE A 362 -15.24 -12.05 -10.11
CA PHE A 362 -14.54 -12.57 -11.29
C PHE A 362 -13.62 -13.75 -10.95
N GLN A 363 -14.02 -14.96 -11.33
CA GLN A 363 -13.11 -16.11 -11.38
C GLN A 363 -12.33 -16.04 -12.70
N HIS A 364 -11.06 -15.68 -12.64
CA HIS A 364 -10.20 -15.66 -13.83
C HIS A 364 -9.57 -17.04 -14.04
N THR A 365 -9.77 -17.63 -15.22
CA THR A 365 -9.13 -18.90 -15.63
C THR A 365 -7.72 -18.71 -16.20
N VAL A 366 -7.31 -17.46 -16.41
CA VAL A 366 -6.04 -17.03 -17.00
C VAL A 366 -5.42 -15.98 -16.05
N PRO A 367 -4.07 -15.86 -15.96
CA PRO A 367 -3.44 -14.79 -15.20
C PRO A 367 -4.06 -13.44 -15.56
N ILE A 368 -4.45 -12.69 -14.54
CA ILE A 368 -4.95 -11.33 -14.72
C ILE A 368 -3.77 -10.47 -15.16
N ASP A 369 -3.98 -9.52 -16.06
CA ASP A 369 -2.99 -8.50 -16.36
C ASP A 369 -3.56 -7.15 -15.94
N ASP A 370 -3.12 -6.66 -14.79
CA ASP A 370 -3.62 -5.41 -14.24
C ASP A 370 -3.34 -4.20 -15.14
N ILE A 371 -2.24 -4.23 -15.90
CA ILE A 371 -1.91 -3.14 -16.83
C ILE A 371 -2.85 -3.18 -18.02
N LEU A 372 -3.17 -4.36 -18.54
CA LEU A 372 -4.20 -4.51 -19.58
C LEU A 372 -5.56 -4.00 -19.10
N ILE A 373 -5.96 -4.34 -17.87
CA ILE A 373 -7.21 -3.83 -17.30
C ILE A 373 -7.16 -2.31 -17.18
N ALA A 374 -6.05 -1.73 -16.70
CA ALA A 374 -5.93 -0.29 -16.52
C ALA A 374 -5.98 0.45 -17.86
N ASN A 375 -5.29 -0.09 -18.88
CA ASN A 375 -5.35 0.40 -20.25
C ASN A 375 -6.78 0.36 -20.78
N ASN A 376 -7.50 -0.76 -20.56
CA ASN A 376 -8.88 -0.91 -21.00
C ASN A 376 -9.83 0.08 -20.28
N ILE A 377 -9.61 0.33 -19.00
CA ILE A 377 -10.36 1.34 -18.25
C ILE A 377 -10.11 2.74 -18.84
N ALA A 378 -8.86 3.10 -19.11
CA ALA A 378 -8.49 4.39 -19.65
C ALA A 378 -9.04 4.64 -21.07
N CYS A 379 -8.93 3.64 -21.95
CA CYS A 379 -9.51 3.69 -23.30
C CYS A 379 -11.05 3.74 -23.25
N SER A 380 -11.71 3.03 -22.31
CA SER A 380 -13.17 3.12 -22.11
C SER A 380 -13.57 4.54 -21.70
N ALA A 381 -12.79 5.18 -20.83
CA ALA A 381 -13.00 6.56 -20.41
C ALA A 381 -12.77 7.60 -21.54
N ASN A 382 -12.05 7.22 -22.61
CA ASN A 382 -11.94 8.00 -23.85
C ASN A 382 -13.08 7.74 -24.85
N GLY A 383 -14.03 6.84 -24.53
CA GLY A 383 -15.15 6.48 -25.40
C GLY A 383 -14.85 5.37 -26.39
N GLU A 384 -13.74 4.63 -26.23
CA GLU A 384 -13.43 3.47 -27.07
C GLU A 384 -14.31 2.26 -26.68
N MET A 385 -14.79 1.50 -27.68
CA MET A 385 -15.61 0.31 -27.45
C MET A 385 -14.75 -0.90 -27.08
N ILE A 386 -14.31 -0.93 -25.83
CA ILE A 386 -13.51 -2.02 -25.26
C ILE A 386 -14.09 -2.51 -23.93
N GLN A 387 -13.44 -3.48 -23.30
CA GLN A 387 -13.95 -4.12 -22.09
C GLN A 387 -14.05 -3.12 -20.92
N SER A 388 -15.28 -2.85 -20.48
CA SER A 388 -15.60 -1.88 -19.43
C SER A 388 -15.89 -2.51 -18.05
N TYR A 389 -15.79 -3.83 -17.94
CA TYR A 389 -15.95 -4.60 -16.70
C TYR A 389 -17.28 -4.35 -15.96
N ASN A 390 -18.38 -4.14 -16.70
CA ASN A 390 -19.72 -3.81 -16.18
C ASN A 390 -19.84 -2.43 -15.52
N PHE A 391 -18.92 -1.52 -15.81
CA PHE A 391 -18.96 -0.14 -15.33
C PHE A 391 -18.96 0.86 -16.48
N VAL A 392 -19.39 2.08 -16.19
CA VAL A 392 -19.13 3.26 -17.01
C VAL A 392 -17.91 3.97 -16.42
N TRP A 393 -16.93 4.21 -17.27
CA TRP A 393 -15.69 4.90 -16.91
C TRP A 393 -15.68 6.28 -17.55
N SER A 394 -15.27 7.29 -16.80
CA SER A 394 -15.04 8.62 -17.34
C SER A 394 -13.90 9.30 -16.60
N TRP A 395 -13.20 10.20 -17.27
CA TRP A 395 -12.20 11.01 -16.61
C TRP A 395 -12.86 12.07 -15.71
N GLU A 396 -12.26 12.37 -14.56
CA GLU A 396 -12.84 13.32 -13.60
C GLU A 396 -13.04 14.72 -14.21
N ASN A 397 -12.11 15.17 -15.06
CA ASN A 397 -12.23 16.45 -15.77
C ASN A 397 -13.41 16.46 -16.77
N THR A 398 -13.81 15.31 -17.30
CA THR A 398 -15.04 15.15 -18.08
C THR A 398 -16.27 15.11 -17.16
N GLY A 399 -16.12 14.53 -15.95
CA GLY A 399 -17.13 14.51 -14.90
C GLY A 399 -17.63 15.90 -14.49
N GLN A 400 -16.76 16.91 -14.41
CA GLN A 400 -17.20 18.29 -14.16
C GLN A 400 -18.05 18.88 -15.29
N SER A 401 -17.77 18.52 -16.55
CA SER A 401 -18.62 18.89 -17.70
C SER A 401 -19.96 18.18 -17.60
N ILE A 402 -19.95 16.87 -17.37
CA ILE A 402 -21.16 16.05 -17.20
C ILE A 402 -22.01 16.56 -16.03
N HIS A 403 -21.37 16.98 -14.94
CA HIS A 403 -22.06 17.49 -13.76
C HIS A 403 -22.65 18.89 -14.00
N LYS A 404 -21.96 19.74 -14.77
CA LYS A 404 -22.52 21.02 -15.25
C LYS A 404 -23.67 20.80 -16.23
N ASP A 405 -23.55 19.81 -17.12
CA ASP A 405 -24.57 19.46 -18.10
C ASP A 405 -25.80 18.86 -17.40
N LEU A 406 -25.61 18.02 -16.38
CA LEU A 406 -26.68 17.49 -15.53
C LEU A 406 -27.36 18.58 -14.69
N GLU A 407 -26.59 19.50 -14.09
CA GLU A 407 -27.15 20.66 -13.38
C GLU A 407 -27.89 21.61 -14.32
N HIS A 408 -27.43 21.76 -15.57
CA HIS A 408 -28.10 22.57 -16.58
C HIS A 408 -29.39 21.89 -17.07
N SER A 409 -29.39 20.56 -17.21
CA SER A 409 -30.56 19.77 -17.59
C SER A 409 -31.64 19.79 -16.50
N LEU A 410 -31.25 19.62 -15.23
CA LEU A 410 -32.16 19.71 -14.08
C LEU A 410 -32.75 21.12 -13.90
N LYS A 411 -32.02 22.18 -14.27
CA LYS A 411 -32.52 23.57 -14.24
C LYS A 411 -33.45 23.91 -15.40
N LEU A 412 -33.38 23.18 -16.51
CA LEU A 412 -34.28 23.37 -17.65
C LEU A 412 -35.63 22.68 -17.41
N ASP A 413 -35.65 21.54 -16.70
CA ASP A 413 -36.89 20.85 -16.35
C ASP A 413 -37.72 21.60 -15.27
N ASP A 414 -37.09 22.44 -14.45
CA ASP A 414 -37.77 23.33 -13.49
C ASP A 414 -38.19 24.69 -14.09
N ALA A 415 -37.79 25.00 -15.33
CA ALA A 415 -38.01 26.32 -15.94
C ALA A 415 -39.27 26.43 -16.81
N ASP A 416 -39.95 25.31 -17.11
CA ASP A 416 -41.14 25.27 -17.97
C ASP A 416 -42.40 24.76 -17.23
N GLU A 417 -42.80 25.41 -16.12
CA GLU A 417 -44.22 25.67 -15.81
C GLU A 417 -44.37 26.86 -14.84
N PRO A 418 -44.90 28.02 -15.27
CA PRO A 418 -45.45 28.98 -14.32
C PRO A 418 -46.80 28.45 -13.83
N PHE A 419 -46.83 27.82 -12.65
CA PHE A 419 -48.06 27.64 -11.89
C PHE A 419 -48.62 29.03 -11.51
N SER A 420 -49.41 29.59 -12.42
CA SER A 420 -50.34 30.68 -12.12
C SER A 420 -51.50 30.12 -11.29
N LEU A 421 -51.25 29.93 -9.99
CA LEU A 421 -52.31 29.94 -9.00
C LEU A 421 -52.80 31.38 -8.87
N PHE A 422 -54.10 31.60 -9.03
CA PHE A 422 -54.84 32.87 -9.00
C PHE A 422 -55.05 33.58 -10.34
N GLY A 423 -56.06 33.11 -11.07
CA GLY A 423 -56.62 33.81 -12.23
C GLY A 423 -58.09 33.45 -12.49
N CYS A 424 -58.98 33.77 -11.55
CA CYS A 424 -60.43 33.78 -11.74
C CYS A 424 -60.83 34.50 -13.04
N LYS A 425 -61.54 33.83 -13.94
CA LYS A 425 -62.56 34.46 -14.80
C LYS A 425 -63.80 33.57 -14.93
N CYS A 426 -64.82 33.95 -14.18
CA CYS A 426 -66.22 33.61 -14.42
C CYS A 426 -66.68 34.23 -15.76
N GLY A 427 -67.59 33.57 -16.48
CA GLY A 427 -68.35 34.25 -17.53
C GLY A 427 -69.01 33.38 -18.61
N GLY A 428 -70.03 32.63 -18.21
CA GLY A 428 -71.30 32.39 -18.91
C GLY A 428 -71.44 32.42 -20.46
N SER A 429 -72.19 31.41 -20.93
CA SER A 429 -73.44 31.55 -21.71
C SER A 429 -73.43 31.23 -23.21
N LYS A 430 -74.18 30.14 -23.50
CA LYS A 430 -75.21 29.92 -24.56
C LYS A 430 -74.84 29.30 -25.93
N LYS A 431 -75.54 28.18 -26.16
CA LYS A 431 -76.36 27.77 -27.32
C LYS A 431 -75.70 27.13 -28.57
N THR A 432 -75.92 25.82 -28.68
CA THR A 432 -76.55 25.04 -29.79
C THR A 432 -76.49 25.55 -31.23
N PHE A 433 -76.06 24.68 -32.15
CA PHE A 433 -76.64 24.24 -33.45
C PHE A 433 -75.64 23.15 -33.96
N THR A 434 -75.96 21.96 -34.48
CA THR A 434 -77.10 21.34 -35.15
C THR A 434 -77.03 19.84 -34.90
#